data_AF-A0AAD7B2T2-F1
#
_entry.id   AF-A0AAD7B2T2-F1
#
_cell.length_a   1.000
_cell.length_b   1.000
_cell.length_c   1.000
_cell.angle_alpha   90.00
_cell.angle_beta   90.00
_cell.angle_gamma   90.00
#
_symmetry.space_group_name_H-M   'P 1'
#
loop_
_entity.id
_entity.type
_entity.pdbx_description
1 polymer ?
#
loop_
_entity_poly.entity_id
_entity_poly.type
_entity_poly.pdbx_seq_one_letter_code
_entity_poly.pdbx_strand_id
1 'polypeptide(L)'
;MFISSSSRSTKAAKNPLHPASLVDPATHTAALMELVELELSPTVIDYFVHCISDTVAHAMRYSGASSSRIHCSFYSPDSRQRHTAFVTTVLARAEITTPTILVALSYLARSRPHLGIGRETWAFERVLLGALIIATKYTADSTLWGSAMLEGSSANFWRSWIGSWV
;
A
#
# COMPACT_ATOMS: atom_id res chain seq x y z
N MET A 1 38.09 36.80 -33.44
CA MET A 1 36.70 36.78 -32.93
C MET A 1 36.68 35.87 -31.71
N PHE A 2 36.42 36.43 -30.53
CA PHE A 2 36.40 35.71 -29.25
C PHE A 2 35.06 34.99 -29.09
N ILE A 3 35.06 33.71 -28.69
CA ILE A 3 33.86 33.02 -28.20
C ILE A 3 34.11 32.65 -26.74
N SER A 4 33.61 33.51 -25.86
CA SER A 4 33.52 33.28 -24.42
C SER A 4 32.62 32.07 -24.16
N SER A 5 33.20 31.00 -23.63
CA SER A 5 32.45 29.84 -23.14
C SER A 5 32.10 30.09 -21.67
N SER A 6 30.89 30.60 -21.43
CA SER A 6 30.35 30.78 -20.07
C SER A 6 30.33 29.45 -19.32
N SER A 7 31.05 29.40 -18.21
CA SER A 7 30.95 28.34 -17.20
C SER A 7 29.55 28.33 -16.60
N ARG A 8 28.72 27.40 -17.08
CA ARG A 8 27.39 27.15 -16.50
C ARG A 8 27.59 26.43 -15.17
N SER A 9 27.55 27.19 -14.07
CA SER A 9 27.47 26.68 -12.71
C SER A 9 26.23 25.78 -12.57
N THR A 10 26.44 24.46 -12.67
CA THR A 10 25.42 23.47 -12.38
C THR A 10 25.29 23.40 -10.87
N LYS A 11 24.23 24.05 -10.37
CA LYS A 11 23.76 23.93 -8.98
C LYS A 11 23.82 22.45 -8.58
N ALA A 12 24.51 22.17 -7.48
CA ALA A 12 24.64 20.83 -6.91
C ALA A 12 23.26 20.17 -6.85
N ALA A 13 23.08 19.11 -7.63
CA ALA A 13 21.89 18.29 -7.57
C ALA A 13 21.81 17.70 -6.17
N LYS A 14 20.76 18.06 -5.43
CA LYS A 14 20.40 17.35 -4.21
C LYS A 14 20.09 15.92 -4.64
N ASN A 15 20.98 14.98 -4.35
CA ASN A 15 20.75 13.58 -4.66
C ASN A 15 19.42 13.16 -3.99
N PRO A 16 18.38 12.80 -4.77
CA PRO A 16 17.08 12.39 -4.24
C PRO A 16 17.13 10.93 -3.78
N LEU A 17 18.28 10.49 -3.25
CA LEU A 17 18.53 9.10 -2.93
C LEU A 17 18.80 8.97 -1.44
N HIS A 18 18.00 8.12 -0.80
CA HIS A 18 18.26 7.64 0.54
C HIS A 18 19.59 6.85 0.54
N PRO A 19 20.52 7.08 1.49
CA PRO A 19 21.86 6.48 1.50
C PRO A 19 21.88 4.94 1.62
N ALA A 20 20.72 4.32 1.86
CA ALA A 20 20.56 2.87 1.84
C ALA A 20 20.25 2.29 0.45
N SER A 21 20.06 3.12 -0.58
CA SER A 21 19.78 2.64 -1.94
C SER A 21 21.05 2.08 -2.60
N LEU A 22 21.06 0.78 -2.87
CA LEU A 22 22.09 0.10 -3.67
C LEU A 22 21.77 0.09 -5.18
N VAL A 23 20.72 0.80 -5.60
CA VAL A 23 20.25 0.85 -6.98
C VAL A 23 20.78 2.12 -7.65
N ASP A 24 21.20 1.99 -8.91
CA ASP A 24 21.79 3.08 -9.70
C ASP A 24 20.78 4.25 -9.86
N PRO A 25 21.10 5.49 -9.43
CA PRO A 25 20.28 6.69 -9.62
C PRO A 25 19.73 6.86 -11.04
N ALA A 26 20.47 6.41 -12.06
CA ALA A 26 20.06 6.53 -13.46
C ALA A 26 18.89 5.60 -13.83
N THR A 27 18.62 4.58 -13.03
CA THR A 27 17.48 3.65 -13.21
C THR A 27 16.25 4.08 -12.43
N HIS A 28 16.35 5.10 -11.57
CA HIS A 28 15.23 5.63 -10.82
C HIS A 28 14.46 6.67 -11.64
N THR A 29 13.19 6.41 -11.89
CA THR A 29 12.26 7.43 -12.39
C THR A 29 12.00 8.43 -11.26
N ALA A 30 12.35 9.70 -11.44
CA ALA A 30 12.16 10.74 -10.43
C ALA A 30 10.70 10.83 -9.91
N ALA A 31 9.73 10.58 -10.80
CA ALA A 31 8.31 10.52 -10.45
C ALA A 31 7.97 9.40 -9.44
N LEU A 32 8.72 8.29 -9.41
CA LEU A 32 8.50 7.22 -8.43
C LEU A 32 9.06 7.59 -7.05
N MET A 33 10.17 8.33 -6.99
CA MET A 33 10.70 8.84 -5.72
C MET A 33 9.78 9.89 -5.11
N GLU A 34 9.26 10.81 -5.93
CA GLU A 34 8.25 11.81 -5.51
C GLU A 34 6.95 11.15 -5.02
N LEU A 35 6.54 10.04 -5.65
CA LEU A 35 5.34 9.30 -5.27
C LEU A 35 5.51 8.50 -3.97
N VAL A 36 6.75 8.14 -3.59
CA VAL A 36 7.07 7.53 -2.30
C VAL A 36 7.07 8.56 -1.16
N GLU A 37 7.49 9.79 -1.46
CA GLU A 37 7.54 10.90 -0.51
C GLU A 37 6.18 11.59 -0.29
N LEU A 38 5.17 11.26 -1.10
CA LEU A 38 3.86 11.88 -1.03
C LEU A 38 3.13 11.53 0.27
N GLU A 39 2.50 12.51 0.91
CA GLU A 39 1.58 12.26 2.03
C GLU A 39 0.31 11.53 1.57
N LEU A 40 -0.27 10.73 2.45
CA LEU A 40 -1.45 9.92 2.13
C LEU A 40 -2.67 10.79 1.87
N SER A 41 -2.99 10.96 0.59
CA SER A 41 -4.18 11.71 0.19
C SER A 41 -5.45 10.87 0.31
N PRO A 42 -6.62 11.48 0.59
CA PRO A 42 -7.90 10.79 0.62
C PRO A 42 -8.23 10.07 -0.68
N THR A 43 -7.77 10.59 -1.82
CA THR A 43 -7.94 9.98 -3.14
C THR A 43 -7.18 8.67 -3.26
N VAL A 44 -5.98 8.56 -2.69
CA VAL A 44 -5.21 7.32 -2.66
C VAL A 44 -5.93 6.27 -1.80
N ILE A 45 -6.51 6.69 -0.68
CA ILE A 45 -7.28 5.80 0.20
C ILE A 45 -8.52 5.27 -0.54
N ASP A 46 -9.27 6.13 -1.23
CA ASP A 46 -10.44 5.72 -2.00
C ASP A 46 -10.07 4.77 -3.16
N TYR A 47 -8.97 5.05 -3.86
CA TYR A 47 -8.43 4.14 -4.88
C TYR A 47 -8.03 2.79 -4.29
N PHE A 48 -7.40 2.79 -3.11
CA PHE A 48 -7.01 1.56 -2.43
C PHE A 48 -8.22 0.71 -2.05
N VAL A 49 -9.27 1.33 -1.49
CA VAL A 49 -10.55 0.67 -1.19
C VAL A 49 -11.19 0.08 -2.45
N HIS A 50 -11.14 0.82 -3.57
CA HIS A 50 -11.64 0.35 -4.86
C HIS A 50 -10.87 -0.90 -5.33
N CYS A 51 -9.53 -0.88 -5.29
CA CYS A 51 -8.71 -2.02 -5.69
C CYS A 51 -8.97 -3.28 -4.84
N ILE A 52 -9.19 -3.12 -3.53
CA ILE A 52 -9.52 -4.24 -2.65
C ILE A 52 -10.91 -4.78 -3.00
N SER A 53 -11.90 -3.92 -3.15
CA SER A 53 -13.27 -4.31 -3.53
C SER A 53 -13.29 -5.05 -4.87
N ASP A 54 -12.53 -4.58 -5.86
CA ASP A 54 -12.36 -5.25 -7.15
C ASP A 54 -11.70 -6.63 -7.02
N THR A 55 -10.70 -6.74 -6.15
CA THR A 55 -9.97 -8.00 -5.92
C THR A 55 -10.88 -9.02 -5.24
N VAL A 56 -11.63 -8.60 -4.23
CA VAL A 56 -12.60 -9.43 -3.51
C VAL A 56 -13.73 -9.87 -4.44
N ALA A 57 -14.28 -8.94 -5.23
CA ALA A 57 -15.31 -9.25 -6.21
C ALA A 57 -14.82 -10.25 -7.27
N HIS A 58 -13.56 -10.14 -7.71
CA HIS A 58 -12.94 -11.09 -8.62
C HIS A 58 -12.76 -12.47 -7.97
N ALA A 59 -12.26 -12.53 -6.74
CA ALA A 59 -12.01 -13.77 -6.02
C ALA A 59 -13.31 -14.55 -5.71
N MET A 60 -14.42 -13.84 -5.45
CA MET A 60 -15.72 -14.47 -5.22
C MET A 60 -16.37 -15.01 -6.49
N ARG A 61 -16.13 -14.38 -7.64
CA ARG A 61 -16.60 -14.91 -8.94
C ARG A 61 -16.01 -16.29 -9.23
N TYR A 62 -14.77 -16.53 -8.81
CA TYR A 62 -14.11 -17.83 -8.98
C TYR A 62 -14.68 -18.92 -8.05
N SER A 63 -15.29 -18.53 -6.93
CA SER A 63 -15.90 -19.46 -5.97
C SER A 63 -17.35 -19.84 -6.30
N GLY A 64 -17.86 -19.48 -7.50
CA GLY A 64 -19.22 -19.82 -7.94
C GLY A 64 -20.32 -18.96 -7.32
N ALA A 65 -19.97 -17.89 -6.60
CA ALA A 65 -20.96 -16.96 -6.07
C ALA A 65 -21.55 -16.10 -7.21
N SER A 66 -22.86 -15.83 -7.12
CA SER A 66 -23.61 -15.16 -8.18
C SER A 66 -23.08 -13.73 -8.39
N SER A 67 -22.56 -13.46 -9.59
CA SER A 67 -21.87 -12.20 -9.92
C SER A 67 -22.73 -10.94 -9.73
N SER A 68 -24.06 -11.04 -9.81
CA SER A 68 -24.97 -9.91 -9.58
C SER A 68 -25.11 -9.54 -8.10
N ARG A 69 -25.10 -10.54 -7.20
CA ARG A 69 -25.18 -10.32 -5.75
C ARG A 69 -23.91 -9.69 -5.19
N ILE A 70 -22.75 -10.18 -5.63
CA ILE A 70 -21.43 -9.65 -5.23
C ILE A 70 -21.26 -8.20 -5.69
N HIS A 71 -21.61 -7.89 -6.94
CA HIS A 71 -21.46 -6.54 -7.46
C HIS A 71 -22.38 -5.55 -6.74
N CYS A 72 -23.55 -5.98 -6.28
CA CYS A 72 -24.44 -5.12 -5.49
C CYS A 72 -23.96 -4.94 -4.04
N SER A 73 -23.39 -5.98 -3.42
CA SER A 73 -22.98 -5.93 -2.00
C SER A 73 -21.71 -5.11 -1.76
N PHE A 74 -20.73 -5.16 -2.68
CA PHE A 74 -19.44 -4.47 -2.51
C PHE A 74 -19.38 -3.06 -3.11
N TYR A 75 -20.25 -2.74 -4.07
CA TYR A 75 -20.29 -1.41 -4.72
C TYR A 75 -21.46 -0.55 -4.23
N SER A 76 -22.25 -1.03 -3.27
CA SER A 76 -23.29 -0.23 -2.63
C SER A 76 -22.66 0.97 -1.90
N PRO A 77 -23.24 2.18 -1.99
CA PRO A 77 -22.67 3.38 -1.37
C PRO A 77 -22.46 3.23 0.15
N ASP A 78 -23.37 2.51 0.83
CA ASP A 78 -23.27 2.25 2.27
C ASP A 78 -22.10 1.28 2.61
N SER A 79 -21.91 0.24 1.80
CA SER A 79 -20.76 -0.67 1.95
C SER A 79 -19.42 0.02 1.71
N ARG A 80 -19.35 0.90 0.71
CA ARG A 80 -18.15 1.68 0.41
C ARG A 80 -17.80 2.63 1.55
N GLN A 81 -18.78 3.33 2.12
CA GLN A 81 -18.55 4.20 3.28
C GLN A 81 -18.00 3.43 4.47
N ARG A 82 -18.57 2.25 4.77
CA ARG A 82 -18.08 1.38 5.85
C ARG A 82 -16.65 0.89 5.58
N HIS A 83 -16.36 0.46 4.36
CA HIS A 83 -15.01 0.04 3.97
C HIS A 83 -14.00 1.18 4.06
N THR A 84 -14.34 2.37 3.54
CA THR A 84 -13.46 3.54 3.62
C THR A 84 -13.20 3.95 5.06
N ALA A 85 -14.22 3.99 5.92
CA ALA A 85 -14.06 4.29 7.34
C ALA A 85 -13.18 3.25 8.07
N PHE A 86 -13.32 1.98 7.71
CA PHE A 86 -12.46 0.92 8.24
C PHE A 86 -11.01 1.10 7.80
N VAL A 87 -10.77 1.31 6.50
CA VAL A 87 -9.42 1.53 5.96
C VAL A 87 -8.78 2.78 6.57
N THR A 88 -9.48 3.91 6.65
CA THR A 88 -8.92 5.13 7.27
C THR A 88 -8.55 4.89 8.74
N THR A 89 -9.39 4.17 9.49
CA THR A 89 -9.10 3.83 10.89
C THR A 89 -7.87 2.93 11.01
N VAL A 90 -7.75 1.93 10.14
CA VAL A 90 -6.59 1.02 10.14
C VAL A 90 -5.31 1.76 9.75
N LEU A 91 -5.36 2.56 8.68
CA LEU A 91 -4.20 3.34 8.21
C LEU A 91 -3.74 4.36 9.26
N ALA A 92 -4.68 5.05 9.91
CA ALA A 92 -4.38 6.02 10.97
C ALA A 92 -3.79 5.34 12.21
N ARG A 93 -4.27 4.15 12.59
CA ARG A 93 -3.78 3.43 13.79
C ARG A 93 -2.47 2.69 13.57
N ALA A 94 -2.22 2.22 12.35
CA ALA A 94 -1.02 1.46 12.02
C ALA A 94 0.12 2.34 11.49
N GLU A 95 -0.07 3.66 11.45
CA GLU A 95 0.91 4.67 10.98
C GLU A 95 1.55 4.26 9.64
N ILE A 96 0.71 3.80 8.71
CA ILE A 96 1.18 3.20 7.46
C ILE A 96 1.69 4.29 6.53
N THR A 97 2.89 4.08 6.01
CA THR A 97 3.52 4.97 5.03
C THR A 97 3.01 4.71 3.61
N THR A 98 2.99 5.73 2.76
CA THR A 98 2.66 5.64 1.32
C THR A 98 3.35 4.48 0.57
N PRO A 99 4.67 4.25 0.71
CA PRO A 99 5.33 3.08 0.09
C PRO A 99 4.72 1.74 0.50
N THR A 100 4.25 1.61 1.74
CA THR A 100 3.61 0.37 2.21
C THR A 100 2.28 0.10 1.50
N ILE A 101 1.50 1.14 1.22
CA ILE A 101 0.25 1.00 0.45
C ILE A 101 0.53 0.64 -1.02
N LEU A 102 1.57 1.22 -1.61
CA LEU A 102 1.98 0.87 -2.98
C LEU A 102 2.43 -0.58 -3.09
N VAL A 103 3.19 -1.05 -2.11
CA VAL A 103 3.58 -2.46 -2.00
C VAL A 103 2.33 -3.33 -1.82
N ALA A 104 1.38 -2.95 -0.95
CA ALA A 104 0.11 -3.67 -0.77
C ALA A 104 -0.69 -3.76 -2.08
N LEU A 105 -0.78 -2.67 -2.85
CA LEU A 105 -1.43 -2.65 -4.17
C LEU A 105 -0.77 -3.62 -5.14
N SER A 106 0.57 -3.69 -5.16
CA SER A 106 1.28 -4.64 -6.01
C SER A 106 0.99 -6.11 -5.62
N TYR A 107 0.89 -6.40 -4.32
CA TYR A 107 0.53 -7.73 -3.82
C TYR A 107 -0.93 -8.10 -4.13
N LEU A 108 -1.85 -7.14 -4.06
CA LEU A 108 -3.24 -7.32 -4.48
C LEU A 108 -3.33 -7.68 -5.97
N ALA A 109 -2.64 -6.93 -6.83
CA ALA A 109 -2.62 -7.20 -8.26
C ALA A 109 -2.10 -8.61 -8.61
N ARG A 110 -1.08 -9.08 -7.89
CA ARG A 110 -0.47 -10.41 -8.10
C ARG A 110 -1.26 -11.57 -7.48
N SER A 111 -1.95 -11.31 -6.37
CA SER A 111 -2.75 -12.33 -5.69
C SER A 111 -4.11 -12.55 -6.35
N ARG A 112 -4.64 -11.54 -7.04
CA ARG A 112 -5.94 -11.58 -7.74
C ARG A 112 -6.25 -12.87 -8.52
N PRO A 113 -5.38 -13.42 -9.40
CA PRO A 113 -5.69 -14.64 -10.15
C PRO A 113 -5.62 -15.93 -9.32
N HIS A 114 -4.97 -15.90 -8.15
CA HIS A 114 -4.76 -17.08 -7.29
C HIS A 114 -5.72 -17.11 -6.10
N LEU A 115 -6.49 -16.05 -5.88
CA LEU A 115 -7.32 -15.87 -4.71
C LEU A 115 -8.74 -16.41 -4.97
N GLY A 116 -9.12 -17.47 -4.26
CA GLY A 116 -10.49 -17.98 -4.21
C GLY A 116 -11.09 -17.74 -2.83
N ILE A 117 -12.13 -16.92 -2.74
CA ILE A 117 -12.81 -16.63 -1.45
C ILE A 117 -14.15 -17.36 -1.42
N GLY A 118 -14.23 -18.41 -0.59
CA GLY A 118 -15.46 -19.20 -0.40
C GLY A 118 -16.46 -18.62 0.60
N ARG A 119 -16.09 -17.61 1.39
CA ARG A 119 -16.97 -16.97 2.40
C ARG A 119 -17.03 -15.47 2.19
N GLU A 120 -18.23 -14.95 1.96
CA GLU A 120 -18.48 -13.52 1.78
C GLU A 120 -18.24 -12.70 3.06
N THR A 121 -18.54 -13.33 4.20
CA THR A 121 -18.42 -12.71 5.52
C THR A 121 -16.97 -12.28 5.77
N TRP A 122 -16.75 -10.97 5.95
CA TRP A 122 -15.46 -10.36 6.29
C TRP A 122 -14.38 -10.48 5.21
N ALA A 123 -14.79 -10.70 3.96
CA ALA A 123 -13.85 -10.91 2.86
C ALA A 123 -13.00 -9.67 2.56
N PHE A 124 -13.61 -8.48 2.64
CA PHE A 124 -12.90 -7.21 2.42
C PHE A 124 -11.80 -7.00 3.45
N GLU A 125 -12.14 -7.15 4.72
CA GLU A 125 -11.26 -6.96 5.86
C GLU A 125 -10.10 -7.95 5.82
N ARG A 126 -10.37 -9.22 5.50
CA ARG A 126 -9.32 -10.25 5.38
C ARG A 126 -8.33 -9.95 4.25
N VAL A 127 -8.82 -9.52 3.09
CA VAL A 127 -7.94 -9.17 1.96
C VAL A 127 -7.13 -7.92 2.25
N LEU A 128 -7.76 -6.90 2.83
CA LEU A 128 -7.08 -5.67 3.28
C LEU A 128 -5.96 -6.00 4.28
N LEU A 129 -6.29 -6.72 5.36
CA LEU A 129 -5.33 -7.02 6.43
C LEU A 129 -4.23 -7.94 5.92
N GLY A 130 -4.56 -8.95 5.12
CA GLY A 130 -3.57 -9.83 4.51
C GLY A 130 -2.57 -9.07 3.64
N ALA A 131 -3.08 -8.17 2.78
CA ALA A 131 -2.23 -7.33 1.94
C ALA A 131 -1.36 -6.37 2.78
N LEU A 132 -1.93 -5.74 3.80
CA LEU A 132 -1.19 -4.83 4.69
C LEU A 132 -0.12 -5.55 5.51
N ILE A 133 -0.42 -6.69 6.13
CA ILE A 133 0.55 -7.46 6.91
C ILE A 133 1.75 -7.87 6.04
N ILE A 134 1.48 -8.36 4.82
CA ILE A 134 2.52 -8.71 3.86
C ILE A 134 3.32 -7.45 3.50
N ALA A 135 2.65 -6.38 3.11
CA ALA A 135 3.32 -5.15 2.70
C ALA A 135 4.21 -4.58 3.80
N THR A 136 3.70 -4.47 5.03
CA THR A 136 4.45 -3.99 6.19
C THR A 136 5.64 -4.88 6.48
N LYS A 137 5.51 -6.20 6.34
CA LYS A 137 6.66 -7.11 6.48
C LYS A 137 7.76 -6.77 5.47
N TYR A 138 7.40 -6.55 4.21
CA TYR A 138 8.37 -6.26 3.15
C TYR A 138 8.95 -4.84 3.21
N THR A 139 8.17 -3.84 3.61
CA THR A 139 8.68 -2.46 3.75
C THR A 139 9.53 -2.29 5.01
N ALA A 140 9.21 -2.98 6.09
CA ALA A 140 10.01 -2.97 7.32
C ALA A 140 11.32 -3.78 7.21
N ASP A 141 11.37 -4.83 6.39
CA ASP A 141 12.62 -5.59 6.17
C ASP A 141 13.69 -4.79 5.41
N SER A 142 13.29 -3.79 4.61
CA SER A 142 14.22 -2.95 3.84
C SER A 142 14.88 -1.81 4.61
N THR A 143 14.44 -1.49 5.83
CA THR A 143 15.24 -0.65 6.74
C THR A 143 16.30 -1.53 7.39
N LEU A 144 17.50 -1.51 6.82
CA LEU A 144 18.68 -2.26 7.26
C LEU A 144 18.68 -2.58 8.77
N TRP A 145 18.67 -3.88 9.07
CA TRP A 145 19.29 -4.70 10.13
C TRP A 145 20.23 -4.10 11.22
N GLY A 146 20.22 -2.80 11.50
CA GLY A 146 21.10 -2.19 12.49
C GLY A 146 20.47 -0.97 13.15
N SER A 147 20.01 -1.13 14.38
CA SER A 147 20.09 -0.11 15.43
C SER A 147 19.07 1.05 15.52
N ALA A 148 17.98 1.14 14.74
CA ALA A 148 17.09 2.32 14.83
C ALA A 148 15.59 2.13 15.13
N MET A 149 14.98 0.94 15.09
CA MET A 149 13.51 0.84 15.28
C MET A 149 13.04 -0.33 16.15
N LEU A 150 13.66 -0.46 17.32
CA LEU A 150 12.98 -0.98 18.51
C LEU A 150 12.02 0.08 19.07
N GLU A 151 10.99 0.46 18.32
CA GLU A 151 9.91 1.32 18.81
C GLU A 151 8.58 0.75 18.27
N GLY A 152 8.12 -0.37 18.82
CA GLY A 152 7.33 -0.34 20.05
C GLY A 152 5.82 -0.25 19.79
N SER A 153 5.39 0.29 18.65
CA SER A 153 3.95 0.56 18.40
C SER A 153 3.32 -0.38 17.37
N SER A 154 3.91 -0.55 16.19
CA SER A 154 3.25 -1.31 15.11
C SER A 154 3.18 -2.82 15.39
N ALA A 155 4.26 -3.42 15.90
CA ALA A 155 4.28 -4.85 16.23
C ALA A 155 3.34 -5.21 17.40
N ASN A 156 3.23 -4.31 18.39
CA ASN A 156 2.32 -4.47 19.53
C ASN A 156 0.86 -4.25 19.10
N PHE A 157 0.61 -3.35 18.15
CA PHE A 157 -0.70 -3.19 17.53
C PHE A 157 -1.15 -4.48 16.85
N TRP A 158 -0.33 -5.09 15.97
CA TRP A 158 -0.72 -6.33 15.31
C TRP A 158 -0.95 -7.48 16.30
N ARG A 159 -0.12 -7.62 17.35
CA ARG A 159 -0.31 -8.63 18.40
C ARG A 159 -1.58 -8.39 19.22
N SER A 160 -1.85 -7.15 19.64
CA SER A 160 -3.04 -6.78 20.41
C SER A 160 -4.31 -6.89 19.58
N TRP A 161 -4.27 -6.48 18.31
CA TRP A 161 -5.41 -6.52 17.42
C TRP A 161 -5.73 -7.96 17.03
N ILE A 162 -4.76 -8.77 16.59
CA ILE A 162 -4.98 -10.20 16.31
C ILE A 162 -5.48 -10.94 17.56
N GLY A 163 -4.96 -10.62 18.74
CA GLY A 163 -5.43 -11.21 20.01
C GLY A 163 -6.84 -10.76 20.45
N SER A 164 -7.39 -9.70 19.86
CA SER A 164 -8.77 -9.24 20.12
C SER A 164 -9.81 -9.90 19.20
N TRP A 165 -9.36 -10.66 18.18
CA TRP A 165 -10.20 -11.29 17.15
C TRP A 165 -10.23 -12.83 17.22
N VAL A 166 -9.46 -13.43 18.12
CA VAL A 166 -9.48 -14.88 18.47
C VAL A 166 -10.16 -15.05 19.81
#